data_AF-A0A9X3C0S2-F1
#
_entry.id   AF-A0A9X3C0S2-F1
#
_cell.length_a   1.000
_cell.length_b   1.000
_cell.length_c   1.000
_cell.angle_alpha   90.00
_cell.angle_beta   90.00
_cell.angle_gamma   90.00
#
_symmetry.space_group_name_H-M   'P 1'
#
loop_
_entity.id
_entity.type
_entity.pdbx_description
1 polymer ?
#
loop_
_entity_poly.entity_id
_entity_poly.type
_entity_poly.pdbx_seq_one_letter_code
_entity_poly.pdbx_strand_id
1 'polypeptide(L)'
;TSTRRRRILAATAEVLGRNGQTKLSLSEVALQAGVSRPTLYRWFASKEELLGAFGDYEREMFDTGISTATAGLRGTEKLDAALRFIVEYQQSYSGVRIIDIEPEVVIAQL
;
A
#
# COMPACT_ATOMS: atom_id res chain seq x y z
N THR A 1 2.36 -16.41 -3.37
CA THR A 1 1.92 -15.26 -4.19
C THR A 1 3.00 -14.92 -5.20
N SER A 2 2.68 -14.70 -6.48
CA SER A 2 3.70 -14.52 -7.53
C SER A 2 4.52 -13.23 -7.30
N THR A 3 5.85 -13.31 -7.43
CA THR A 3 6.78 -12.15 -7.33
C THR A 3 6.41 -11.00 -8.27
N ARG A 4 5.62 -11.25 -9.32
CA ARG A 4 5.12 -10.22 -10.25
C ARG A 4 3.95 -9.43 -9.66
N ARG A 5 2.95 -10.10 -9.08
CA ARG A 5 1.81 -9.40 -8.43
C ARG A 5 2.32 -8.45 -7.36
N ARG A 6 3.26 -8.91 -6.51
CA ARG A 6 3.85 -8.08 -5.46
C ARG A 6 4.63 -6.88 -6.00
N ARG A 7 5.37 -7.04 -7.10
CA ARG A 7 6.05 -5.93 -7.78
C ARG A 7 5.08 -4.90 -8.35
N ILE A 8 3.97 -5.36 -8.92
CA ILE A 8 2.91 -4.46 -9.41
C ILE A 8 2.33 -3.63 -8.25
N LEU A 9 2.03 -4.26 -7.11
CA LEU A 9 1.47 -3.57 -5.95
C LEU A 9 2.46 -2.58 -5.32
N ALA A 10 3.74 -2.94 -5.24
CA ALA A 10 4.78 -1.99 -4.82
C ALA A 10 4.88 -0.78 -5.76
N ALA A 11 4.82 -1.01 -7.08
CA ALA A 11 4.81 0.07 -8.07
C ALA A 11 3.55 0.95 -7.96
N THR A 12 2.40 0.37 -7.61
CA THR A 12 1.17 1.13 -7.32
C THR A 12 1.38 2.09 -6.15
N ALA A 13 2.05 1.66 -5.07
CA ALA A 13 2.38 2.51 -3.93
C ALA A 13 3.18 3.75 -4.36
N GLU A 14 4.19 3.56 -5.21
CA GLU A 14 5.04 4.65 -5.71
C GLU A 14 4.28 5.63 -6.61
N VAL A 15 3.39 5.13 -7.47
CA VAL A 15 2.57 6.00 -8.33
C VAL A 15 1.57 6.80 -7.49
N LEU A 16 0.94 6.17 -6.49
CA LEU A 16 0.03 6.84 -5.56
C LEU A 16 0.74 7.93 -4.75
N GLY A 17 1.92 7.63 -4.22
CA GLY A 17 2.71 8.59 -3.43
C GLY A 17 3.11 9.85 -4.22
N ARG A 18 3.34 9.73 -5.53
CA ARG A 18 3.70 10.89 -6.37
C ARG A 18 2.50 11.72 -6.82
N ASN A 19 1.40 11.06 -7.21
CA ASN A 19 0.35 11.68 -8.02
C ASN A 19 -1.05 11.65 -7.39
N GLY A 20 -1.22 10.97 -6.26
CA GLY A 20 -2.53 10.68 -5.66
C GLY A 20 -3.37 9.70 -6.51
N GLN A 21 -4.53 9.30 -5.98
CA GLN A 21 -5.38 8.28 -6.63
C GLN A 21 -6.08 8.80 -7.90
N THR A 22 -6.42 10.08 -7.98
CA THR A 22 -7.11 10.69 -9.14
C THR A 22 -6.32 10.54 -10.43
N LYS A 23 -4.99 10.56 -10.34
CA LYS A 23 -4.10 10.39 -11.49
C LYS A 23 -3.62 8.95 -11.70
N LEU A 24 -3.94 8.02 -10.78
CA LEU A 24 -3.55 6.62 -10.93
C LEU A 24 -4.19 6.01 -12.18
N SER A 25 -3.35 5.51 -13.10
CA SER A 25 -3.77 4.67 -14.22
C SER A 25 -3.02 3.33 -14.23
N LEU A 26 -3.68 2.26 -14.68
CA LEU A 26 -3.04 0.97 -14.96
C LEU A 26 -1.83 1.12 -15.89
N SER A 27 -1.83 2.13 -16.76
CA SER A 27 -0.76 2.27 -17.74
C SER A 27 0.53 2.81 -17.12
N GLU A 28 0.40 3.78 -16.21
CA GLU A 28 1.51 4.27 -15.40
C GLU A 28 2.03 3.21 -14.43
N VAL A 29 1.14 2.44 -13.81
CA VAL A 29 1.55 1.33 -12.92
C VAL A 29 2.31 0.26 -13.70
N ALA A 30 1.87 -0.08 -14.93
CA ALA A 30 2.60 -1.02 -15.77
C ALA A 30 4.01 -0.51 -16.11
N LEU A 31 4.13 0.77 -16.45
CA LEU A 31 5.41 1.43 -16.69
C LEU A 31 6.31 1.39 -15.44
N GLN A 32 5.77 1.77 -14.28
CA GLN A 32 6.51 1.76 -13.01
C GLN A 32 6.95 0.35 -12.60
N ALA A 33 6.09 -0.65 -12.79
CA ALA A 33 6.38 -2.04 -12.46
C ALA A 33 7.33 -2.74 -13.47
N GLY A 34 7.67 -2.08 -14.58
CA GLY A 34 8.48 -2.67 -15.65
C GLY A 34 7.79 -3.84 -16.36
N VAL A 35 6.46 -3.78 -16.50
CA VAL A 35 5.66 -4.80 -17.19
C VAL A 35 4.88 -4.19 -18.36
N SER A 36 4.54 -5.00 -19.36
CA SER A 36 3.70 -4.51 -20.47
C SER A 36 2.25 -4.27 -20.01
N ARG A 37 1.56 -3.31 -20.63
CA ARG A 37 0.13 -3.03 -20.34
C ARG A 37 -0.73 -4.30 -20.43
N PRO A 38 -0.64 -5.16 -21.48
CA PRO A 38 -1.40 -6.41 -21.51
C PRO A 38 -1.07 -7.36 -20.35
N THR A 39 0.17 -7.34 -19.84
CA THR A 39 0.53 -8.12 -18.66
C THR A 39 -0.16 -7.60 -17.41
N LEU A 40 -0.22 -6.29 -17.22
CA LEU A 40 -0.92 -5.69 -16.09
C LEU A 40 -2.42 -5.98 -16.15
N TYR A 41 -3.06 -5.81 -17.32
CA TYR A 41 -4.48 -6.09 -17.52
C TYR A 41 -4.86 -7.56 -17.29
N ARG A 42 -3.92 -8.50 -17.42
CA ARG A 42 -4.13 -9.91 -17.03
C ARG A 42 -4.13 -10.14 -15.52
N TRP A 43 -3.47 -9.29 -14.75
CA TRP A 43 -3.43 -9.37 -13.28
C TRP A 43 -4.55 -8.57 -12.63
N PHE A 44 -4.94 -7.45 -13.24
CA PHE A 44 -5.95 -6.53 -12.74
C PHE A 44 -6.75 -6.01 -13.93
N ALA A 45 -8.01 -6.40 -14.04
CA ALA A 45 -8.89 -6.04 -15.14
C ALA A 45 -9.34 -4.57 -15.05
N SER A 46 -9.38 -4.01 -13.84
CA SER A 46 -9.79 -2.62 -13.61
C SER A 46 -8.92 -1.90 -12.57
N LYS A 47 -9.13 -0.58 -12.45
CA LYS A 47 -8.43 0.26 -11.47
C LYS A 47 -8.89 -0.09 -10.05
N GLU A 48 -10.17 -0.38 -9.90
CA GLU A 48 -10.81 -0.76 -8.65
C GLU A 48 -10.27 -2.11 -8.15
N GLU A 49 -10.08 -3.08 -9.04
CA GLU A 49 -9.46 -4.37 -8.69
C GLU A 49 -8.01 -4.20 -8.22
N LEU A 50 -7.24 -3.34 -8.91
CA LEU A 50 -5.87 -3.01 -8.50
C LEU A 50 -5.85 -2.33 -7.13
N LEU A 51 -6.76 -1.40 -6.88
CA LEU A 51 -6.85 -0.66 -5.62
C LEU A 51 -7.29 -1.54 -4.46
N GLY A 52 -8.26 -2.44 -4.66
CA GLY A 52 -8.67 -3.42 -3.65
C GLY A 52 -7.51 -4.34 -3.27
N ALA A 53 -6.82 -4.90 -4.27
CA ALA A 53 -5.64 -5.73 -4.05
C ALA A 53 -4.48 -4.97 -3.41
N PHE A 54 -4.36 -3.67 -3.69
CA PHE A 54 -3.37 -2.79 -3.06
C PHE A 54 -3.69 -2.55 -1.59
N GLY A 55 -4.96 -2.34 -1.23
CA GLY A 55 -5.40 -2.23 0.16
C GLY A 55 -5.05 -3.47 0.99
N ASP A 56 -5.28 -4.67 0.44
CA ASP A 56 -4.88 -5.93 1.11
C ASP A 56 -3.37 -6.02 1.30
N TYR A 57 -2.59 -5.61 0.29
CA TYR A 57 -1.13 -5.61 0.35
C TYR A 57 -0.59 -4.62 1.38
N GLU A 58 -1.14 -3.40 1.44
CA GLU A 58 -0.76 -2.40 2.43
C GLU A 58 -1.05 -2.89 3.86
N ARG A 59 -2.20 -3.55 4.07
CA ARG A 59 -2.53 -4.15 5.36
C ARG A 59 -1.51 -5.22 5.76
N GLU A 60 -1.16 -6.12 4.85
CA GLU A 60 -0.14 -7.16 5.08
C GLU A 60 1.23 -6.55 5.40
N MET A 61 1.63 -5.49 4.68
CA MET A 61 2.89 -4.77 4.91
C MET A 61 2.92 -4.06 6.26
N PHE A 62 1.82 -3.41 6.65
CA PHE A 62 1.67 -2.78 7.96
C PHE A 62 1.73 -3.81 9.08
N ASP A 63 0.95 -4.89 9.01
CA ASP A 63 0.89 -5.94 10.02
C ASP A 63 2.25 -6.62 10.21
N THR A 64 2.95 -6.89 9.10
CA THR A 64 4.31 -7.45 9.12
C THR A 64 5.30 -6.44 9.72
N GLY A 65 5.21 -5.17 9.34
CA GLY A 65 6.08 -4.10 9.81
C GLY A 65 5.94 -3.85 11.31
N ILE A 66 4.71 -3.70 11.81
CA ILE A 66 4.46 -3.47 13.24
C ILE A 66 4.83 -4.68 14.10
N SER A 67 4.57 -5.90 13.61
CA SER A 67 4.98 -7.14 14.27
C SER A 67 6.50 -7.20 14.40
N THR A 68 7.22 -6.85 13.33
CA THR A 68 8.69 -6.82 13.32
C THR A 68 9.24 -5.74 14.25
N ALA A 69 8.71 -4.51 14.18
CA ALA A 69 9.15 -3.39 15.00
C ALA A 69 8.95 -3.62 16.50
N THR A 70 7.95 -4.43 16.86
CA THR A 70 7.60 -4.71 18.27
C THR A 70 8.10 -6.06 18.78
N ALA A 71 8.77 -6.85 17.93
CA ALA A 71 9.21 -8.20 18.25
C ALA A 71 10.17 -8.19 19.46
N GLY A 72 9.88 -9.01 20.47
CA GLY A 72 10.70 -9.15 21.67
C GLY A 72 10.58 -8.02 22.70
N LEU A 73 9.92 -6.91 22.36
CA LEU A 73 9.73 -5.77 23.27
C LEU A 73 8.54 -5.97 24.21
N ARG A 74 8.57 -5.32 25.37
CA ARG A 74 7.51 -5.37 26.39
C ARG A 74 7.26 -3.99 26.99
N GLY A 75 6.14 -3.86 27.70
CA GLY A 75 5.80 -2.63 28.43
C GLY A 75 5.86 -1.37 27.57
N THR A 76 6.48 -0.32 28.09
CA THR A 76 6.63 0.98 27.42
C THR A 76 7.53 0.93 26.20
N GLU A 77 8.53 0.03 26.16
CA GLU A 77 9.42 -0.12 25.00
C GLU A 77 8.66 -0.62 23.77
N LYS A 78 7.72 -1.55 23.98
CA LYS A 78 6.82 -2.02 22.90
C LYS A 78 5.93 -0.90 22.38
N LEU A 79 5.40 -0.07 23.29
CA LEU A 79 4.56 1.07 22.93
C LEU A 79 5.35 2.12 22.14
N ASP A 80 6.55 2.48 22.60
CA ASP A 80 7.43 3.44 21.92
C ASP A 80 7.78 2.96 20.51
N ALA A 81 8.17 1.69 20.36
CA ALA A 81 8.47 1.11 19.06
C ALA A 81 7.27 1.07 18.13
N ALA A 82 6.07 0.75 18.65
CA ALA A 82 4.84 0.78 17.86
C ALA A 82 4.49 2.20 17.40
N LEU A 83 4.57 3.19 18.29
CA LEU A 83 4.30 4.59 17.95
C LEU A 83 5.30 5.13 16.92
N ARG A 84 6.59 4.82 17.11
CA ARG A 84 7.64 5.17 16.15
C ARG A 84 7.36 4.57 14.77
N PHE A 85 7.04 3.27 14.72
CA PHE A 85 6.66 2.61 13.47
C PHE A 85 5.47 3.28 12.80
N ILE A 86 4.40 3.59 13.54
CA ILE A 86 3.20 4.23 12.99
C ILE A 86 3.54 5.60 12.39
N VAL A 87 4.35 6.41 13.08
CA VAL A 87 4.78 7.73 12.59
C VAL A 87 5.66 7.60 11.35
N GLU A 88 6.63 6.68 11.37
CA GLU A 88 7.53 6.44 10.23
C GLU A 88 6.77 5.92 9.01
N TYR A 89 5.82 5.00 9.20
CA TYR A 89 4.98 4.45 8.13
C TYR A 89 4.10 5.53 7.49
N GLN A 90 3.62 6.50 8.27
CA GLN A 90 2.86 7.65 7.74
C GLN A 90 3.74 8.66 6.99
N GLN A 91 5.01 8.81 7.36
CA GLN A 91 5.93 9.76 6.73
C GLN A 91 6.63 9.20 5.48
N SER A 92 6.88 7.89 5.39
CA SER A 92 7.52 7.29 4.22
C SER A 92 6.68 7.40 2.95
N TYR A 93 5.37 7.58 3.09
CA TYR A 93 4.41 7.79 2.01
C TYR A 93 3.84 9.21 2.04
N SER A 94 4.73 10.21 2.03
CA SER A 94 4.37 11.62 1.77
C SER A 94 3.62 11.73 0.43
N GLY A 95 2.30 11.56 0.48
CA GLY A 95 1.44 11.44 -0.68
C GLY A 95 0.18 10.66 -0.36
N VAL A 96 -0.69 11.29 0.43
CA VAL A 96 -2.11 10.97 0.60
C VAL A 96 -2.45 9.93 1.68
N ARG A 97 -2.99 10.44 2.79
CA ARG A 97 -3.79 9.68 3.76
C ARG A 97 -4.85 8.89 2.99
N ILE A 98 -4.87 7.57 3.09
CA ILE A 98 -6.04 6.74 2.70
C ILE A 98 -7.34 7.25 3.36
N ILE A 99 -7.25 7.90 4.53
CA ILE A 99 -8.36 8.59 5.22
C ILE A 99 -8.91 9.79 4.43
N ASP A 100 -8.08 10.48 3.63
CA ASP A 100 -8.49 11.66 2.85
C ASP A 100 -9.00 11.29 1.43
N ILE A 101 -8.85 10.04 0.98
CA ILE A 101 -9.17 9.63 -0.40
C ILE A 101 -10.62 9.15 -0.53
N GLU A 102 -11.09 8.31 0.39
CA GLU A 102 -12.44 7.71 0.33
C GLU A 102 -12.87 7.27 1.76
N PRO A 103 -13.50 8.13 2.58
CA PRO A 103 -13.96 7.76 3.93
C PRO A 103 -14.92 6.57 3.93
N GLU A 104 -15.67 6.35 2.85
CA GLU A 104 -16.66 5.28 2.73
C GLU A 104 -16.03 3.87 2.64
N VAL A 105 -14.85 3.76 2.02
CA VAL A 105 -14.14 2.47 1.88
C VAL A 105 -13.45 2.07 3.20
N VAL A 106 -12.95 3.05 3.95
CA VAL A 106 -12.30 2.83 5.26
C VAL A 106 -13.33 2.48 6.33
N ILE A 107 -14.49 3.13 6.32
CA ILE A 107 -15.56 2.88 7.31
C ILE A 107 -16.24 1.53 7.08
N ALA A 108 -16.34 1.05 5.84
CA ALA A 108 -16.95 -0.26 5.55
C ALA A 108 -16.11 -1.47 6.00
N GLN A 109 -14.85 -1.26 6.40
CA GLN A 109 -13.91 -2.32 6.81
C GLN A 109 -13.50 -2.25 8.29
N LEU A 110 -14.11 -1.34 9.06
CA LEU A 110 -14.04 -1.27 10.53
C LEU A 110 -15.28 -1.96 11.13
#